data_AF-Q9RL82-F1
#
_entry.id   AF-Q9RL82-F1
#
_cell.length_a   1.000
_cell.length_b   1.000
_cell.length_c   1.000
_cell.angle_alpha   90.00
_cell.angle_beta   90.00
_cell.angle_gamma   90.00
#
_symmetry.space_group_name_H-M   'P 1'
#
loop_
_entity.id
_entity.type
_entity.pdbx_description
1 polymer ?
#
loop_
_entity_poly.entity_id
_entity_poly.type
_entity_poly.pdbx_seq_one_letter_code
_entity_poly.pdbx_strand_id
1 'polypeptide(L)'
;MYYPYLRGKQNELFAIRELLEKGLIGDCIQPIIEPIKYTTTFKNTLQYCGEKAFSINLVVNSKLTEEEISNETVAHLTEIITKNKSVIQKA
;
A
#
# COMPACT_ATOMS: atom_id res chain seq x y z
N MET A 1 -1.82 -11.87 -16.75
CA MET A 1 -2.29 -12.50 -15.49
C MET A 1 -2.35 -11.40 -14.44
N TYR A 2 -3.54 -11.06 -13.95
CA TYR A 2 -3.70 -10.00 -12.95
C TYR A 2 -3.28 -10.57 -11.60
N TYR A 3 -2.12 -10.16 -11.10
CA TYR A 3 -1.72 -10.44 -9.72
C TYR A 3 -2.00 -9.18 -8.90
N PRO A 4 -3.13 -9.09 -8.18
CA PRO A 4 -3.39 -8.00 -7.25
C PRO A 4 -2.52 -8.11 -6.00
N TYR A 5 -1.33 -8.69 -6.11
CA TYR A 5 -0.38 -8.93 -5.03
C TYR A 5 0.96 -8.33 -5.45
N LEU A 6 1.28 -7.19 -4.86
CA LEU A 6 2.43 -6.37 -5.17
C LEU A 6 3.44 -6.48 -4.03
N ARG A 7 4.73 -6.52 -4.33
CA ARG A 7 5.80 -6.61 -3.32
C ARG A 7 6.28 -5.23 -2.86
N GLY A 8 5.59 -4.17 -3.27
CA GLY A 8 5.96 -2.79 -3.00
C GLY A 8 7.20 -2.34 -3.79
N LYS A 9 7.49 -2.96 -4.94
CA LYS A 9 8.58 -2.51 -5.81
C LYS A 9 8.25 -1.16 -6.43
N GLN A 10 9.26 -0.35 -6.70
CA GLN A 10 9.08 1.02 -7.19
C GLN A 10 8.23 1.10 -8.46
N ASN A 11 8.44 0.20 -9.42
CA ASN A 11 7.65 0.14 -10.66
C ASN A 11 6.18 -0.26 -10.41
N GLU A 12 5.91 -1.15 -9.45
CA GLU A 12 4.54 -1.54 -9.07
C GLU A 12 3.80 -0.36 -8.43
N LEU A 13 4.48 0.39 -7.56
CA LEU A 13 3.94 1.57 -6.90
C LEU A 13 3.67 2.71 -7.90
N PHE A 14 4.57 2.92 -8.86
CA PHE A 14 4.37 3.89 -9.94
C PHE A 14 3.19 3.52 -10.84
N ALA A 15 3.02 2.23 -11.16
CA ALA A 15 1.88 1.78 -11.95
C ALA A 15 0.54 2.10 -11.24
N ILE A 16 0.44 1.87 -9.92
CA ILE A 16 -0.77 2.25 -9.16
C ILE A 16 -1.04 3.75 -9.27
N ARG A 17 0.00 4.58 -9.04
CA ARG A 17 -0.14 6.04 -9.11
C ARG A 17 -0.58 6.51 -10.48
N GLU A 18 0.05 5.99 -11.54
CA GLU A 18 -0.26 6.36 -12.93
C GLU A 18 -1.67 5.93 -13.32
N LEU A 19 -2.10 4.73 -12.91
CA LEU A 19 -3.47 4.26 -13.15
C LEU A 19 -4.50 5.14 -12.42
N LEU A 20 -4.22 5.55 -11.18
CA LEU A 20 -5.08 6.46 -10.44
C LEU A 20 -5.12 7.85 -11.05
N GLU A 21 -3.98 8.38 -11.44
CA GLU A 21 -3.86 9.69 -12.07
C GLU A 21 -4.63 9.77 -13.39
N LYS A 22 -4.57 8.69 -14.18
CA LYS A 22 -5.29 8.58 -15.46
C LYS A 22 -6.74 8.09 -15.33
N GLY A 23 -7.22 7.77 -14.12
CA GLY A 23 -8.56 7.24 -13.89
C GLY A 23 -8.80 5.86 -14.54
N LEU A 24 -7.74 5.05 -14.68
CA LEU A 24 -7.76 3.74 -15.34
C LEU A 24 -7.95 2.55 -14.37
N ILE A 25 -7.93 2.82 -13.06
CA ILE A 25 -8.22 1.84 -12.01
C ILE A 25 -9.45 2.30 -11.24
N GLY A 26 -10.46 1.44 -11.16
CA GLY A 26 -11.73 1.72 -10.48
C GLY A 26 -11.86 0.94 -9.17
N ASP A 27 -12.93 1.24 -8.43
CA ASP A 27 -13.15 0.76 -7.06
C ASP A 27 -13.34 -0.76 -6.92
N CYS A 28 -13.67 -1.45 -8.02
CA CYS A 28 -13.77 -2.91 -8.05
C CYS A 28 -12.39 -3.61 -7.93
N ILE A 29 -11.31 -2.85 -8.02
CA ILE A 29 -9.94 -3.34 -7.98
C ILE A 29 -9.28 -2.85 -6.70
N GLN A 30 -8.96 -3.78 -5.79
CA GLN A 30 -8.31 -3.49 -4.52
C GLN A 30 -6.96 -4.22 -4.45
N PRO A 31 -5.85 -3.55 -4.82
CA PRO A 31 -4.52 -4.14 -4.74
C PRO A 31 -4.15 -4.53 -3.31
N ILE A 32 -3.51 -5.69 -3.15
CA ILE A 32 -2.82 -6.11 -1.93
C ILE A 32 -1.35 -5.80 -2.10
N ILE A 33 -0.77 -5.07 -1.16
CA ILE A 33 0.65 -4.73 -1.15
C ILE A 33 1.30 -5.41 0.06
N GLU A 34 2.35 -6.17 -0.18
CA GLU A 34 3.26 -6.70 0.83
C GLU A 34 4.63 -6.07 0.66
N PRO A 35 4.92 -4.94 1.34
CA PRO A 35 6.15 -4.22 1.15
C PRO A 35 7.33 -4.99 1.76
N ILE A 36 8.43 -5.09 1.01
CA ILE A 36 9.71 -5.61 1.53
C ILE A 36 10.47 -4.50 2.29
N LYS A 37 10.26 -3.22 1.90
CA LYS A 37 10.90 -2.03 2.50
C LYS A 37 9.93 -0.85 2.57
N TYR A 38 10.06 -0.02 3.60
CA TYR A 38 9.27 1.21 3.78
C TYR A 38 9.91 2.43 3.12
N THR A 39 10.11 2.34 1.81
CA THR A 39 10.72 3.43 1.03
C THR A 39 9.87 4.71 1.05
N THR A 40 10.50 5.86 0.77
CA THR A 40 9.79 7.13 0.56
C THR A 40 8.73 7.02 -0.54
N THR A 41 9.03 6.30 -1.63
CA THR A 41 8.07 6.04 -2.70
C THR A 41 6.84 5.28 -2.21
N PHE A 42 7.03 4.27 -1.35
CA PHE A 42 5.92 3.53 -0.73
C PHE A 42 5.03 4.46 0.10
N LYS A 43 5.62 5.24 1.01
CA LYS A 43 4.89 6.21 1.86
C LYS A 43 4.10 7.21 1.01
N ASN A 44 4.75 7.81 0.01
CA ASN A 44 4.12 8.77 -0.91
C ASN A 44 3.01 8.13 -1.76
N THR A 45 3.11 6.84 -2.07
CA THR A 45 2.07 6.11 -2.82
C THR A 45 0.85 5.85 -1.95
N LEU A 46 1.04 5.42 -0.70
CA LEU A 46 -0.07 5.25 0.25
C LEU A 46 -0.80 6.58 0.50
N GLN A 47 -0.05 7.66 0.71
CA GLN A 47 -0.64 8.99 0.88
C GLN A 47 -1.48 9.40 -0.33
N TYR A 48 -0.95 9.23 -1.55
CA TYR A 48 -1.67 9.55 -2.78
C TYR A 48 -2.94 8.71 -2.95
N CYS A 49 -2.90 7.41 -2.61
CA CYS A 49 -4.09 6.57 -2.62
C CYS A 49 -5.14 7.11 -1.62
N GLY A 50 -4.70 7.52 -0.43
CA GLY A 50 -5.57 8.16 0.57
C GLY A 50 -6.19 9.48 0.09
N GLU A 51 -5.41 10.35 -0.55
CA GLU A 51 -5.89 11.60 -1.14
C GLU A 51 -6.95 11.36 -2.24
N LYS A 52 -6.83 10.24 -2.97
CA LYS A 52 -7.79 9.83 -4.00
C LYS A 52 -8.93 8.97 -3.46
N ALA A 53 -9.01 8.74 -2.15
CA ALA A 53 -9.94 7.80 -1.50
C ALA A 53 -9.93 6.39 -2.13
N PHE A 54 -8.79 5.98 -2.69
CA PHE A 54 -8.61 4.69 -3.33
C PHE A 54 -8.23 3.61 -2.31
N SER A 55 -8.98 2.51 -2.30
CA SER A 55 -8.80 1.44 -1.34
C SER A 55 -7.68 0.48 -1.74
N ILE A 56 -6.72 0.29 -0.84
CA ILE A 56 -5.63 -0.67 -0.97
C ILE A 56 -5.53 -1.52 0.30
N ASN A 57 -5.14 -2.77 0.16
CA ASN A 57 -4.93 -3.67 1.30
C ASN A 57 -3.45 -3.83 1.56
N LEU A 58 -3.04 -3.80 2.82
CA LEU A 58 -1.65 -3.97 3.22
C LEU A 58 -1.49 -5.25 4.02
N VAL A 59 -0.60 -6.13 3.57
CA VAL A 59 -0.18 -7.32 4.32
C VAL A 59 1.26 -7.08 4.75
N VAL A 60 1.53 -7.15 6.04
CA VAL A 60 2.87 -6.89 6.58
C VAL A 60 3.35 -8.14 7.28
N ASN A 61 4.33 -8.82 6.68
CA ASN A 61 4.96 -10.01 7.24
C ASN A 61 6.38 -9.67 7.71
N SER A 62 6.57 -9.56 9.03
CA SER A 62 7.83 -9.14 9.64
C SER A 62 9.04 -9.98 9.26
N LYS A 63 8.86 -11.26 8.89
CA LYS A 63 9.97 -12.14 8.49
C LYS A 63 10.53 -11.84 7.10
N LEU A 64 9.75 -11.19 6.23
CA LEU A 64 10.11 -10.88 4.84
C LEU A 64 10.41 -9.40 4.63
N THR A 65 10.18 -8.58 5.66
CA THR A 65 10.45 -7.15 5.65
C THR A 65 11.88 -6.94 6.12
N GLU A 66 12.68 -6.14 5.42
CA GLU A 66 14.09 -5.94 5.78
C GLU A 66 14.28 -5.14 7.08
N GLU A 67 13.28 -4.34 7.47
CA GLU A 67 13.22 -3.66 8.75
C GLU A 67 12.16 -4.34 9.63
N GLU A 68 12.50 -4.61 10.90
CA GLU A 68 11.48 -4.92 11.89
C GLU A 68 10.51 -3.74 11.93
N ILE A 69 9.23 -4.02 11.67
CA ILE A 69 8.22 -2.97 11.68
C ILE A 69 8.09 -2.49 13.12
N SER A 70 8.67 -1.32 13.41
CA SER A 70 8.49 -0.69 14.70
C SER A 70 7.00 -0.41 14.92
N ASN A 71 6.56 -0.48 16.18
CA ASN A 71 5.18 -0.15 16.53
C ASN A 71 4.80 1.28 16.09
N GLU A 72 5.77 2.19 16.02
CA GLU A 72 5.61 3.54 15.49
C GLU A 72 5.31 3.56 13.99
N THR A 73 5.99 2.71 13.21
CA THR A 73 5.75 2.58 11.76
C THR A 73 4.36 1.99 11.51
N VAL A 74 3.95 0.98 12.29
CA VAL A 74 2.58 0.44 12.22
C VAL A 74 1.57 1.53 12.58
N ALA A 75 1.78 2.29 13.65
CA ALA A 75 0.88 3.35 14.07
C ALA A 75 0.73 4.44 12.99
N HIS A 76 1.84 4.89 12.40
CA HIS A 76 1.84 5.88 11.32
C HIS A 76 1.15 5.37 10.05
N LEU A 77 1.41 4.11 9.66
CA LEU A 77 0.73 3.49 8.52
C LEU A 77 -0.76 3.32 8.81
N THR A 78 -1.11 2.91 10.03
CA THR A 78 -2.49 2.78 10.47
C THR A 78 -3.17 4.13 10.39
N GLU A 79 -2.59 5.22 10.90
CA GLU A 79 -3.18 6.57 10.83
C GLU A 79 -3.45 7.04 9.39
N ILE A 80 -2.52 6.79 8.46
CA ILE A 80 -2.72 7.06 7.02
C ILE A 80 -3.89 6.24 6.45
N ILE A 81 -4.07 5.02 6.97
CA ILE A 81 -5.00 4.00 6.48
C ILE A 81 -6.40 4.09 7.15
N THR A 82 -6.54 4.39 8.45
CA THR A 82 -7.84 4.46 9.14
C THR A 82 -8.68 5.65 8.71
N LYS A 83 -8.05 6.70 8.16
CA LYS A 83 -8.79 7.74 7.41
C LYS A 83 -9.49 7.18 6.15
N ASN A 84 -9.02 6.05 5.64
CA ASN A 84 -9.34 5.50 4.32
C ASN A 84 -9.65 4.00 4.43
N LYS A 85 -10.80 3.63 5.04
CA LYS A 85 -11.34 2.26 5.21
C LYS A 85 -10.59 1.16 4.45
N SER A 86 -9.51 0.63 5.03
CA SER A 86 -8.80 -0.54 4.50
C SER A 86 -8.42 -1.49 5.64
N VAL A 87 -8.52 -2.80 5.37
CA VAL A 87 -8.39 -3.86 6.37
C VAL A 87 -6.93 -4.29 6.46
N ILE A 88 -6.34 -4.21 7.65
CA ILE A 88 -5.02 -4.77 7.94
C ILE A 88 -5.22 -6.16 8.56
N GLN A 89 -4.70 -7.20 7.92
CA GLN A 89 -4.56 -8.52 8.54
C GLN A 89 -3.09 -8.78 8.82
N LYS A 90 -2.77 -8.92 10.11
CA LYS A 90 -1.48 -9.41 10.58
C LYS A 90 -1.56 -10.94 10.60
N ALA A 91 -0.69 -11.61 9.85
CA ALA A 91 -0.47 -13.05 9.97
C ALA A 91 0.50 -13.37 11.11
#